data_AF-A0A1H9HBT3-F1
#
_entry.id   AF-A0A1H9HBT3-F1
#
_cell.length_a   1.000
_cell.length_b   1.000
_cell.length_c   1.000
_cell.angle_alpha   90.00
_cell.angle_beta   90.00
_cell.angle_gamma   90.00
#
_symmetry.space_group_name_H-M   'P 1'
#
loop_
_entity.id
_entity.type
_entity.pdbx_description
1 polymer ?
#
loop_
_entity_poly.entity_id
_entity_poly.type
_entity_poly.pdbx_seq_one_letter_code
_entity_poly.pdbx_strand_id
1 'polypeptide(L)' 'MASYKVVRAFTDNETEKGYNEGSTFTSDDEERVSFLADNGFIKITTSHKVTPKRAPRKKESD' A
#
# COMPACT_ATOMS: atom_id res chain seq x y z
N MET A 1 -13.33 -8.59 -0.69
CA MET A 1 -11.88 -8.84 -0.51
C MET A 1 -11.13 -8.61 -1.81
N ALA A 2 -10.36 -7.52 -1.87
CA ALA A 2 -9.42 -7.30 -2.96
C ALA A 2 -8.03 -7.89 -2.60
N SER A 3 -7.29 -8.34 -3.60
CA SER A 3 -5.95 -8.91 -3.45
C SER A 3 -4.90 -7.98 -4.06
N TYR A 4 -3.81 -7.76 -3.33
CA TYR A 4 -2.74 -6.84 -3.68
C TYR A 4 -1.40 -7.53 -3.60
N LYS A 5 -0.49 -7.21 -4.52
CA LYS A 5 0.85 -7.79 -4.51
C LYS A 5 1.76 -6.98 -3.60
N VAL A 6 2.36 -7.63 -2.62
CA VAL A 6 3.33 -7.02 -1.71
C VAL A 6 4.63 -6.82 -2.47
N VAL A 7 5.07 -5.57 -2.55
CA VAL A 7 6.33 -5.18 -3.21
C VAL A 7 7.41 -4.83 -2.21
N ARG A 8 7.06 -4.67 -0.94
CA ARG A 8 8.02 -4.48 0.15
C ARG A 8 7.48 -5.17 1.39
N ALA A 9 8.34 -5.90 2.09
CA ALA A 9 7.93 -6.61 3.30
C ALA A 9 7.41 -5.63 4.36
N PHE A 10 6.31 -5.99 5.02
CA PHE A 10 5.72 -5.23 6.12
C PHE A 10 5.05 -6.17 7.11
N THR A 11 4.92 -5.70 8.35
CA THR A 11 4.13 -6.37 9.39
C THR A 11 2.84 -5.62 9.54
N ASP A 12 1.74 -6.35 9.44
CA ASP A 12 0.42 -5.82 9.70
C ASP A 12 0.17 -5.79 11.21
N ASN A 13 -0.02 -4.60 11.78
CA ASN A 13 -0.20 -4.46 13.23
C ASN A 13 -1.56 -4.94 13.73
N GLU A 14 -2.58 -5.01 12.87
CA GLU A 14 -3.90 -5.52 13.27
C GLU A 14 -3.92 -7.04 13.36
N THR A 15 -3.30 -7.72 12.39
CA THR A 15 -3.31 -9.19 12.32
C THR A 15 -2.03 -9.82 12.87
N GLU A 16 -1.04 -9.01 13.24
CA GLU A 16 0.33 -9.40 13.60
C GLU A 16 1.02 -10.28 12.54
N LYS A 17 0.52 -10.25 11.30
CA LYS A 17 1.06 -11.05 10.19
C LYS A 17 2.13 -10.28 9.45
N GLY A 18 3.29 -10.92 9.32
CA GLY A 18 4.35 -10.48 8.41
C GLY A 18 4.05 -10.89 6.97
N TYR A 19 4.11 -9.94 6.05
CA TYR A 19 4.05 -10.18 4.62
C TYR A 19 5.42 -9.93 4.01
N ASN A 20 5.93 -10.91 3.27
CA ASN A 20 7.19 -10.78 2.55
C ASN A 20 6.99 -10.17 1.16
N GLU A 21 8.04 -9.60 0.59
CA GLU A 21 8.03 -9.18 -0.81
C GLU A 21 7.61 -10.34 -1.72
N GLY A 22 6.73 -10.07 -2.68
CA GLY A 22 6.13 -11.07 -3.56
C GLY A 22 4.90 -11.78 -2.99
N SER A 23 4.62 -11.64 -1.69
CA SER A 23 3.41 -12.20 -1.06
C SER A 23 2.15 -11.52 -1.56
N THR A 24 0.99 -12.11 -1.27
CA THR A 24 -0.32 -11.53 -1.57
C THR A 24 -0.95 -11.03 -0.28
N PHE A 25 -1.30 -9.75 -0.24
CA PHE A 25 -2.04 -9.12 0.83
C PHE A 25 -3.51 -8.97 0.42
N THR A 26 -4.43 -9.37 1.28
CA THR A 26 -5.88 -9.26 1.03
C THR A 26 -6.53 -8.41 2.10
N SER A 27 -7.24 -7.37 1.68
CA SER A 27 -8.01 -6.51 2.58
C SER A 27 -9.20 -5.88 1.85
N ASP A 28 -10.27 -5.61 2.59
CA ASP A 28 -11.41 -4.77 2.15
C ASP A 28 -11.30 -3.33 2.65
N ASP A 29 -10.34 -3.04 3.55
CA ASP A 29 -10.13 -1.70 4.07
C ASP A 29 -9.40 -0.81 3.07
N GLU A 30 -10.15 0.07 2.41
CA GLU A 30 -9.63 0.99 1.40
C GLU A 30 -8.58 1.96 1.98
N GLU A 31 -8.77 2.43 3.22
CA GLU A 31 -7.81 3.31 3.88
C GLU A 31 -6.46 2.63 4.11
N ARG A 32 -6.48 1.37 4.58
CA ARG A 32 -5.26 0.57 4.80
C ARG A 32 -4.54 0.28 3.49
N VAL A 33 -5.29 -0.12 2.48
CA VAL A 33 -4.75 -0.38 1.14
C VAL A 33 -4.11 0.89 0.57
N SER A 34 -4.80 2.03 0.67
CA SER A 34 -4.30 3.31 0.17
C SER A 34 -3.03 3.74 0.90
N PHE A 35 -2.99 3.61 2.23
CA PHE A 35 -1.81 3.88 3.03
C PHE A 35 -0.62 2.99 2.63
N LEU A 36 -0.84 1.67 2.53
CA LEU A 36 0.20 0.73 2.14
C LEU A 36 0.69 0.99 0.70
N ALA A 37 -0.20 1.38 -0.21
CA ALA A 37 0.15 1.69 -1.58
C ALA A 37 0.91 3.01 -1.72
N ASP A 38 0.50 4.06 -1.01
CA ASP A 38 1.17 5.37 -1.02
C ASP A 38 2.59 5.29 -0.43
N ASN A 39 2.75 4.48 0.61
CA ASN A 39 4.06 4.17 1.20
C ASN A 39 4.88 3.16 0.38
N GLY A 40 4.31 2.56 -0.67
CA GLY A 40 4.99 1.63 -1.56
C GLY A 40 5.22 0.23 -0.99
N PHE A 41 4.40 -0.22 -0.05
CA PHE A 41 4.40 -1.59 0.45
C PHE A 41 3.68 -2.58 -0.46
N ILE A 42 2.59 -2.13 -1.07
CA ILE A 42 1.80 -2.94 -2.00
C ILE A 42 1.66 -2.26 -3.35
N LYS A 43 1.56 -3.06 -4.40
CA LYS A 43 1.22 -2.60 -5.74
C LYS A 43 -0.24 -2.87 -5.99
N ILE A 44 -0.98 -1.78 -6.18
CA ILE A 44 -2.36 -1.80 -6.66
C ILE A 44 -2.32 -2.15 -8.16
N THR A 45 -2.21 -3.43 -8.49
CA THR A 45 -2.31 -3.93 -9.87
C THR A 45 -3.77 -3.89 -10.27
N THR A 46 -4.15 -2.80 -10.91
CA THR A 46 -5.56 -2.48 -11.08
C THR A 46 -6.06 -2.74 -12.48
N SER A 47 -7.13 -3.52 -12.52
CA SER A 47 -8.32 -3.08 -13.24
C SER A 47 -9.11 -2.00 -12.46
N HIS A 48 -8.85 -1.75 -11.17
CA HIS A 48 -9.47 -0.66 -10.37
C HIS A 48 -8.61 0.60 -10.20
N LYS A 49 -8.41 1.34 -11.29
CA LYS A 49 -7.57 2.54 -11.40
C LYS A 49 -7.77 3.60 -10.27
N VAL A 50 -7.16 3.44 -9.11
CA VAL A 50 -6.93 4.52 -8.13
C VAL A 50 -5.55 5.09 -8.39
N THR A 51 -5.53 6.23 -9.08
CA THR A 51 -4.32 7.00 -9.38
C THR A 51 -3.72 7.54 -8.08
N PRO A 52 -2.43 7.27 -7.77
CA PRO A 52 -1.77 7.94 -6.67
C PRO A 52 -1.54 9.41 -7.07
N LYS A 53 -2.30 10.33 -6.48
CA LYS A 53 -1.94 11.76 -6.49
C LYS A 53 -0.76 11.92 -5.54
N ARG A 54 0.46 11.71 -6.05
CA ARG A 54 1.68 12.15 -5.39
C ARG A 54 1.53 13.64 -5.07
N ALA A 55 1.36 13.99 -3.79
CA ALA A 55 1.56 15.35 -3.34
C ALA A 55 3.06 15.67 -3.48
N PRO A 56 3.45 16.76 -4.17
CA PRO A 56 4.84 17.19 -4.15
C PRO A 56 5.16 17.64 -2.72
N ARG A 57 6.14 16.97 -2.09
CA ARG A 57 6.80 17.46 -0.88
C ARG A 57 7.36 18.85 -1.18
N LYS A 58 6.71 19.91 -0.69
CA LYS A 58 7.35 21.22 -0.56
C LYS A 58 8.48 21.08 0.46
N LYS A 59 9.73 21.07 -0.01
CA LYS A 59 10.85 21.60 0.77
C LYS A 59 10.90 23.09 0.47
N GLU A 60 10.37 23.89 1.39
CA GLU A 60 10.66 25.31 1.44
C GLU A 60 10.80 25.65 2.93
N SER A 61 12.02 25.93 3.34
CA SER A 61 12.35 26.57 4.59
C SER A 61 13.47 27.55 4.21
N ASP A 62 13.06 28.80 4.10
CA ASP A 62 13.90 29.99 4.00
C ASP A 62 14.81 30.11 5.23
#